data_AF-A0A955G679-F1
#
_entry.id   AF-A0A955G679-F1
#
_cell.length_a   1.000
_cell.length_b   1.000
_cell.length_c   1.000
_cell.angle_alpha   90.00
_cell.angle_beta   90.00
_cell.angle_gamma   90.00
#
_symmetry.space_group_name_H-M   'P 1'
#
loop_
_entity.id
_entity.type
_entity.pdbx_description
1 polymer ?
#
loop_
_entity_poly.entity_id
_entity_poly.type
_entity_poly.pdbx_seq_one_letter_code
_entity_poly.pdbx_strand_id
1 'polypeptide(L)' 'MAGFKSYPYAYINNRIVPIEQANVSIMTNALHYGIGIFGGIKAYDSPTGSAIFRLDDHLLR' A
#
# COMPACT_ATOMS: atom_id res chain seq x y z
N MET A 1 -20.87 3.96 -13.50
CA MET A 1 -19.41 4.05 -13.30
C MET A 1 -19.18 4.34 -11.82
N ALA A 2 -18.86 3.34 -11.00
CA ALA A 2 -18.64 3.54 -9.57
C ALA A 2 -17.42 4.45 -9.38
N GLY A 3 -17.56 5.55 -8.63
CA GLY A 3 -16.48 6.51 -8.40
C GLY A 3 -15.27 5.84 -7.75
N PHE A 4 -14.07 6.19 -8.21
CA PHE A 4 -12.82 5.71 -7.65
C PHE A 4 -12.69 6.21 -6.20
N LYS A 5 -12.77 5.30 -5.23
CA LYS A 5 -12.57 5.64 -3.82
C LYS A 5 -11.07 5.78 -3.56
N SER A 6 -10.60 7.02 -3.48
CA SER A 6 -9.22 7.32 -3.09
C SER A 6 -9.05 7.19 -1.58
N TYR A 7 -7.93 6.60 -1.13
CA TYR A 7 -7.54 6.60 0.28
C TYR A 7 -6.70 7.85 0.57
N PRO A 8 -6.82 8.47 1.76
CA PRO A 8 -6.24 9.80 2.02
C PRO A 8 -4.72 9.81 2.20
N TYR A 9 -4.10 8.68 2.53
CA TYR A 9 -2.68 8.60 2.89
C TYR A 9 -1.98 7.40 2.25
N ALA A 10 -0.67 7.52 2.07
CA ALA A 10 0.22 6.43 1.69
C ALA A 10 1.49 6.43 2.56
N TYR A 11 2.08 5.25 2.74
CA TYR A 11 3.41 5.11 3.35
C TYR A 11 4.47 4.95 2.26
N ILE A 12 5.46 5.84 2.22
CA ILE A 12 6.56 5.82 1.25
C ILE A 12 7.81 6.44 1.86
N ASN A 13 8.99 5.85 1.63
CA ASN A 13 10.28 6.38 2.09
C ASN A 13 10.28 6.75 3.60
N ASN A 14 9.86 5.79 4.44
CA ASN A 14 9.77 5.89 5.89
C ASN A 14 8.85 7.00 6.44
N ARG A 15 7.87 7.42 5.65
CA ARG A 15 6.94 8.50 6.02
C ARG A 15 5.52 8.17 5.57
N ILE A 16 4.55 8.62 6.36
CA ILE A 16 3.14 8.67 5.95
C ILE A 16 2.92 10.04 5.33
N VAL A 17 2.43 10.07 4.09
CA VAL A 17 2.18 11.30 3.31
C VAL A 17 0.75 11.33 2.77
N PRO A 18 0.16 12.50 2.50
CA PRO A 18 -1.07 12.60 1.73
C PRO A 18 -0.94 11.90 0.37
N ILE A 19 -1.99 11.24 -0.10
CA ILE A 19 -1.94 10.40 -1.32
C ILE A 19 -1.47 11.16 -2.56
N GLU A 20 -1.81 12.45 -2.67
CA GLU A 20 -1.39 13.34 -3.76
C GLU A 20 0.11 13.67 -3.76
N GLN A 21 0.78 13.44 -2.63
CA GLN A 21 2.23 13.64 -2.47
C GLN A 21 3.04 12.35 -2.66
N ALA A 22 2.38 11.19 -2.74
CA ALA A 22 3.00 9.88 -2.90
C ALA A 22 3.46 9.64 -4.36
N ASN A 23 4.41 10.46 -4.82
CA ASN A 23 4.87 10.49 -6.20
C ASN A 23 6.14 9.66 -6.43
N VAL A 24 6.29 9.13 -7.65
CA VAL A 24 7.51 8.50 -8.16
C VAL A 24 7.91 9.14 -9.49
N SER A 25 9.19 9.09 -9.85
CA SER A 25 9.65 9.58 -11.16
C SER A 25 9.04 8.76 -12.28
N ILE A 26 8.69 9.40 -13.40
CA ILE A 26 8.24 8.66 -14.58
C ILE A 26 9.30 7.64 -15.04
N MET A 27 10.58 7.99 -14.93
CA MET A 27 11.73 7.13 -15.27
C MET A 27 11.95 5.96 -14.30
N THR A 28 11.04 5.73 -13.34
CA THR A 28 11.15 4.62 -12.40
C THR A 28 11.20 3.30 -13.14
N ASN A 29 12.21 2.49 -12.83
CA ASN A 29 12.46 1.22 -13.50
C ASN A 29 11.27 0.24 -13.34
N ALA A 30 10.63 0.23 -12.16
CA ALA A 30 9.42 -0.57 -11.92
C ALA A 30 8.27 -0.25 -12.90
N LEU A 31 8.14 1.01 -13.34
CA LEU A 31 7.12 1.42 -14.32
C LEU A 31 7.47 0.99 -15.75
N HIS A 32 8.76 1.02 -16.10
CA HIS A 32 9.22 0.73 -17.46
C HIS A 32 9.44 -0.75 -17.74
N TYR A 33 9.89 -1.50 -16.73
CA TYR A 33 10.38 -2.87 -16.90
C TYR A 33 9.71 -3.86 -15.94
N GLY A 34 8.75 -3.40 -15.13
CA GLY A 34 8.01 -4.28 -14.21
C GLY A 34 8.85 -4.84 -13.06
N ILE A 35 10.03 -4.29 -12.80
CA ILE A 35 10.90 -4.73 -11.71
C ILE A 35 10.31 -4.26 -10.38
N GLY A 36 9.62 -5.16 -9.69
CA GLY A 36 9.04 -4.89 -8.37
C GLY A 36 8.45 -6.15 -7.75
N ILE A 37 8.37 -6.15 -6.42
CA ILE A 37 7.65 -7.16 -5.64
C ILE A 37 6.52 -6.42 -4.93
N PHE A 38 5.32 -6.98 -4.94
CA PHE A 38 4.17 -6.42 -4.24
C PHE A 38 3.44 -7.52 -3.48
N GLY A 39 2.73 -7.12 -2.43
CA GLY A 39 1.91 -7.99 -1.62
C GLY A 39 0.53 -7.39 -1.37
N GLY A 40 -0.42 -8.23 -1.01
CA GLY A 40 -1.73 -7.81 -0.53
C GLY A 40 -1.89 -8.21 0.93
N ILE A 41 -2.18 -7.25 1.79
CA ILE A 41 -2.48 -7.46 3.21
C ILE A 41 -3.94 -7.07 3.43
N LYS A 42 -4.68 -7.87 4.20
CA LYS A 42 -6.07 -7.58 4.55
C LYS A 42 -6.18 -7.25 6.04
N ALA A 43 -6.95 -6.20 6.33
CA ALA A 43 -7.41 -5.88 7.67
C ALA A 43 -8.92 -6.16 7.76
N TYR A 44 -9.35 -6.63 8.92
CA TYR A 44 -10.76 -6.91 9.22
C TYR A 44 -11.13 -6.25 10.54
N ASP A 45 -12.40 -5.87 10.67
CA ASP A 45 -12.92 -5.43 11.96
C ASP A 45 -13.00 -6.61 12.92
N SER A 46 -12.55 -6.38 14.16
CA SER A 46 -12.65 -7.34 15.26
C SER A 46 -13.25 -6.66 16.48
N PRO A 47 -13.71 -7.42 17.49
CA PRO A 47 -14.28 -6.83 18.72
C PRO A 47 -13.37 -5.84 19.45
N THR A 48 -12.04 -5.92 19.25
CA THR A 48 -11.05 -5.05 19.90
C THR A 48 -10.44 -4.01 18.95
N GLY A 49 -11.02 -3.81 17.76
CA GLY A 49 -10.53 -2.90 16.73
C GLY A 49 -10.08 -3.63 15.46
N SER A 50 -9.53 -2.90 14.49
CA SER A 50 -9.07 -3.50 13.24
C SER A 50 -7.87 -4.43 13.48
N ALA A 51 -7.93 -5.64 12.94
CA ALA A 51 -6.89 -6.66 13.04
C ALA A 51 -6.35 -7.00 11.64
N ILE A 52 -5.02 -7.14 11.54
CA ILE A 52 -4.35 -7.52 10.30
C ILE A 52 -4.20 -9.04 10.25
N PHE A 53 -4.70 -9.67 9.18
CA PHE A 53 -4.63 -11.12 9.04
C PHE A 53 -3.22 -11.58 8.65
N ARG A 54 -2.60 -12.43 9.49
CA ARG A 54 -1.29 -13.07 9.24
C ARG A 54 -0.18 -12.10 8.84
N LEU A 55 -0.06 -10.97 9.55
CA LEU A 55 0.93 -9.94 9.24
C LEU A 55 2.36 -10.49 9.13
N ASP A 56 2.80 -11.26 10.13
CA ASP A 56 4.18 -11.77 10.17
C ASP A 56 4.51 -12.67 8.96
N ASP A 57 3.58 -13.52 8.55
CA ASP A 57 3.74 -14.37 7.35
C ASP A 57 3.82 -13.55 6.06
N HIS A 58 3.12 -12.42 5.99
CA HIS A 58 3.21 -11.51 4.85
C HIS A 58 4.55 -10.76 4.81
N LEU A 59 5.17 -10.50 5.97
CA LEU A 59 6.45 -9.78 6.08
C LEU A 59 7.66 -10.69 5.83
N LEU A 60 7.56 -11.99 6.11
CA LEU A 60 8.65 -12.97 5.96
C LEU A 60 8.79 -13.57 4.55
N ARG A 61 7.92 -13.17 3.60
CA ARG A 61 7.81 -13.80 2.27
C ARG A 61 8.86 -13.32 1.26
#